data_AF-A0AAU4KYI3-F1
#
_entry.id   AF-A0AAU4KYI3-F1
#
_cell.length_a   1.000
_cell.length_b   1.000
_cell.length_c   1.000
_cell.angle_alpha   90.00
_cell.angle_beta   90.00
_cell.angle_gamma   90.00
#
_symmetry.space_group_name_H-M   'P 1'
#
loop_
_entity.id
_entity.type
_entity.pdbx_description
1 polymer ?
#
loop_
_entity_poly.entity_id
_entity_poly.type
_entity_poly.pdbx_seq_one_letter_code
_entity_poly.pdbx_strand_id
1 'polypeptide(L)'
;MSASRLPDFAASRAVLVGCQRYASDRLPELPGVGQNIAALSSVLTDSVLSGFDGAHVARVLDPESIDEVMDPIVRSSQEATDVLLVYFAGHGLLMGPDNALHLTTTRSDTERPWSALPFAYLARTIKESAAATKILLLDCCYSGRASMDVMGEEGSSIADELAVDGIYVMTATSKTKKAKAPIGEDYTAFTGLLVQVMREGIEDADELLPMSDLYGEVLRRTRKTDWPLPQQVNHNNAAVLALVRNASFTPGKAKQIPKLDLSRSQAVLVGVANYREAQFAQLPGSVTDVAKMGAALTNATICGIPAANCYSIIDPPRPEHLLGPLSDAARNAEDVLLFYFSGIGLKDEDGRYMLAMTDSQRDRPWSSLKFDDLAQVMSTRARAVVIIVDSSYSGSILDTLPRARNVYALASSSRLGYAFEYDDSQPAAGGSFTRALLNVLERGIPGAPAHLSIVDVAQAIDREQAQSTPQLAVLGTQHPKCLFMNRSHALNTRIPHACLMTE
;
A
#
# COMPACT_ATOMS: atom_id res chain seq x y z
N MET A 1 -15.00 12.08 -8.86
CA MET A 1 -13.63 11.55 -8.91
C MET A 1 -12.87 12.13 -7.73
N SER A 2 -12.20 11.36 -6.88
CA SER A 2 -10.84 11.80 -6.52
C SER A 2 -9.93 10.93 -7.37
N ALA A 3 -9.90 11.26 -8.67
CA ALA A 3 -9.11 10.55 -9.65
C ALA A 3 -7.65 10.55 -9.18
N SER A 4 -6.92 9.51 -9.55
CA SER A 4 -5.46 9.62 -9.63
C SER A 4 -5.12 10.98 -10.22
N ARG A 5 -4.14 11.66 -9.64
CA ARG A 5 -3.66 12.95 -10.13
C ARG A 5 -2.21 12.79 -10.54
N LEU A 6 -1.79 13.67 -11.44
CA LEU A 6 -0.37 13.88 -11.67
C LEU A 6 0.22 14.78 -10.56
N PRO A 7 1.56 14.82 -10.44
CA PRO A 7 2.22 15.81 -9.60
C PRO A 7 1.90 17.24 -10.07
N ASP A 8 1.85 18.17 -9.14
CA ASP A 8 2.15 19.56 -9.44
C ASP A 8 3.65 19.63 -9.76
N PHE A 9 3.97 19.57 -11.05
CA PHE A 9 5.34 19.48 -11.53
C PHE A 9 6.21 20.69 -11.19
N ALA A 10 5.61 21.86 -10.91
CA ALA A 10 6.35 23.04 -10.46
C ALA A 10 6.81 22.89 -8.99
N ALA A 11 5.95 22.28 -8.18
CA ALA A 11 6.15 21.99 -6.76
C ALA A 11 6.85 20.66 -6.47
N SER A 12 7.24 19.92 -7.52
CA SER A 12 7.81 18.57 -7.41
C SER A 12 9.27 18.53 -7.83
N ARG A 13 10.03 17.59 -7.26
CA ARG A 13 11.43 17.32 -7.61
C ARG A 13 11.68 15.83 -7.79
N ALA A 14 12.57 15.49 -8.70
CA ALA A 14 13.05 14.14 -8.91
C ALA A 14 14.59 14.09 -8.86
N VAL A 15 15.15 13.09 -8.18
CA VAL A 15 16.57 12.79 -8.18
C VAL A 15 16.79 11.35 -8.62
N LEU A 16 17.52 11.17 -9.72
CA LEU A 16 17.85 9.87 -10.30
C LEU A 16 19.34 9.62 -10.10
N VAL A 17 19.68 8.69 -9.22
CA VAL A 17 21.06 8.32 -8.89
C VAL A 17 21.36 6.93 -9.43
N GLY A 18 22.45 6.79 -10.18
CA GLY A 18 22.89 5.52 -10.75
C GLY A 18 24.39 5.32 -10.58
N CYS A 19 24.80 4.13 -10.19
CA CYS A 19 26.21 3.72 -10.15
C CYS A 19 26.41 2.48 -11.05
N GLN A 20 27.01 2.71 -12.23
CA GLN A 20 27.32 1.66 -13.22
C GLN A 20 28.77 1.17 -13.08
N ARG A 21 29.69 2.00 -12.59
CA ARG A 21 31.12 1.67 -12.48
C ARG A 21 31.57 1.60 -11.04
N TYR A 22 32.50 0.70 -10.75
CA TYR A 22 33.07 0.55 -9.41
C TYR A 22 34.59 0.41 -9.51
N ALA A 23 35.30 1.08 -8.60
CA ALA A 23 36.75 0.96 -8.47
C ALA A 23 37.17 -0.35 -7.80
N SER A 24 36.28 -1.01 -7.06
CA SER A 24 36.54 -2.27 -6.38
C SER A 24 36.20 -3.45 -7.29
N ASP A 25 37.16 -4.36 -7.49
CA ASP A 25 36.94 -5.61 -8.25
C ASP A 25 35.88 -6.54 -7.61
N ARG A 26 35.49 -6.28 -6.36
CA ARG A 26 34.46 -7.04 -5.64
C ARG A 26 33.05 -6.60 -5.98
N LEU A 27 32.89 -5.44 -6.60
CA LEU A 27 31.63 -4.87 -7.05
C LEU A 27 31.61 -4.88 -8.59
N PRO A 28 30.95 -5.85 -9.22
CA PRO A 28 30.87 -5.90 -10.68
C PRO A 28 30.18 -4.66 -11.24
N GLU A 29 30.62 -4.20 -12.41
CA GLU A 29 29.95 -3.12 -13.14
C GLU A 29 28.50 -3.47 -13.51
N LEU A 30 27.67 -2.44 -13.61
CA LEU A 30 26.24 -2.52 -13.91
C LEU A 30 25.92 -1.65 -15.15
N PRO A 31 26.30 -2.10 -16.37
CA PRO A 31 26.26 -1.26 -17.58
C PRO A 31 24.85 -0.75 -17.97
N GLY A 32 23.78 -1.43 -17.53
CA GLY A 32 22.40 -0.98 -17.77
C GLY A 32 21.98 0.24 -16.95
N VAL A 33 22.71 0.59 -15.88
CA VAL A 33 22.30 1.68 -14.96
C VAL A 33 22.36 3.06 -15.63
N GLY A 34 23.33 3.33 -16.49
CA GLY A 34 23.36 4.59 -17.24
C GLY A 34 22.13 4.78 -18.13
N GLN A 35 21.67 3.70 -18.77
CA GLN A 35 20.48 3.70 -19.62
C GLN A 35 19.19 3.82 -18.81
N ASN A 36 19.13 3.18 -17.63
CA ASN A 36 18.02 3.36 -16.68
C ASN A 36 17.78 4.85 -16.36
N ILE A 37 18.85 5.55 -15.96
CA ILE A 37 18.78 6.98 -15.60
C ILE A 37 18.33 7.82 -16.81
N ALA A 38 18.86 7.53 -18.00
CA ALA A 38 18.47 8.22 -19.22
C ALA A 38 16.99 7.98 -19.57
N ALA A 39 16.52 6.73 -19.49
CA ALA A 39 15.15 6.38 -19.85
C ALA A 39 14.12 6.90 -18.84
N LEU A 40 14.38 6.79 -17.52
CA LEU A 40 13.52 7.36 -16.49
C LEU A 40 13.46 8.88 -16.60
N SER A 41 14.61 9.55 -16.78
CA SER A 41 14.63 11.00 -17.01
C SER A 41 13.80 11.38 -18.23
N SER A 42 13.94 10.64 -19.34
CA SER A 42 13.17 10.86 -20.55
C SER A 42 11.66 10.68 -20.33
N VAL A 43 11.22 9.70 -19.55
CA VAL A 43 9.79 9.49 -19.26
C VAL A 43 9.24 10.61 -18.36
N LEU A 44 10.00 11.04 -17.34
CA LEU A 44 9.55 12.07 -16.40
C LEU A 44 9.45 13.45 -17.05
N THR A 45 10.33 13.77 -18.01
CA THR A 45 10.33 15.06 -18.72
C THR A 45 9.50 15.06 -20.01
N ASP A 46 8.95 13.91 -20.40
CA ASP A 46 8.06 13.81 -21.55
C ASP A 46 6.73 14.52 -21.24
N SER A 47 6.38 15.54 -22.03
CA SER A 47 5.17 16.34 -21.82
C SER A 47 3.86 15.58 -22.08
N VAL A 48 3.90 14.47 -22.82
CA VAL A 48 2.74 13.61 -23.10
C VAL A 48 2.58 12.60 -21.96
N LEU A 49 3.65 11.92 -21.56
CA LEU A 49 3.59 10.92 -20.51
C LEU A 49 3.53 11.57 -19.13
N SER A 50 4.37 12.55 -18.82
CA SER A 50 4.48 13.16 -17.50
C SER A 50 4.43 14.69 -17.60
N GLY A 51 5.44 15.40 -17.10
CA GLY A 51 5.48 16.86 -17.16
C GLY A 51 6.52 17.54 -16.26
N PHE A 52 7.49 16.80 -15.70
CA PHE A 52 8.57 17.45 -14.96
C PHE A 52 9.38 18.36 -15.89
N ASP A 53 9.71 19.55 -15.42
CA ASP A 53 10.75 20.35 -16.05
C ASP A 53 12.10 19.61 -15.90
N GLY A 54 12.92 19.60 -16.95
CA GLY A 54 14.26 19.02 -16.88
C GLY A 54 15.14 19.61 -15.78
N ALA A 55 14.92 20.88 -15.41
CA ALA A 55 15.59 21.54 -14.28
C ALA A 55 15.16 20.96 -12.91
N HIS A 56 13.99 20.32 -12.83
CA HIS A 56 13.48 19.69 -11.61
C HIS A 56 13.83 18.19 -11.53
N VAL A 57 14.56 17.66 -12.51
CA VAL A 57 15.04 16.27 -12.55
C VAL A 57 16.56 16.23 -12.47
N ALA A 58 17.10 16.07 -11.27
CA ALA A 58 18.53 15.90 -11.05
C ALA A 58 18.97 14.49 -11.47
N ARG A 59 20.03 14.38 -12.27
CA ARG A 59 20.63 13.11 -12.70
C ARG A 59 22.05 13.03 -12.15
N VAL A 60 22.33 11.97 -11.40
CA VAL A 60 23.65 11.68 -10.84
C VAL A 60 24.07 10.31 -11.35
N LEU A 61 25.10 10.25 -12.18
CA LEU A 61 25.65 9.01 -12.71
C LEU A 61 27.08 8.85 -12.22
N ASP A 62 27.40 7.66 -11.71
CA ASP A 62 28.71 7.29 -11.19
C ASP A 62 29.24 8.25 -10.12
N PRO A 63 28.48 8.52 -9.03
CA PRO A 63 28.93 9.40 -7.96
C PRO A 63 30.19 8.84 -7.30
N GLU A 64 31.22 9.67 -7.09
CA GLU A 64 32.47 9.26 -6.44
C GLU A 64 32.41 9.33 -4.91
N SER A 65 31.47 10.11 -4.37
CA SER A 65 31.34 10.38 -2.94
C SER A 65 29.90 10.30 -2.46
N ILE A 66 29.72 10.16 -1.14
CA ILE A 66 28.41 10.18 -0.50
C ILE A 66 27.75 11.56 -0.69
N ASP A 67 28.54 12.64 -0.66
CA ASP A 67 28.05 14.01 -0.84
C ASP A 67 27.46 14.21 -2.23
N GLU A 68 28.06 13.65 -3.28
CA GLU A 68 27.50 13.69 -4.65
C GLU A 68 26.14 13.00 -4.77
N VAL A 69 25.85 12.02 -3.90
CA VAL A 69 24.54 11.39 -3.80
C VAL A 69 23.59 12.25 -2.99
N MET A 70 24.01 12.71 -1.81
CA MET A 70 23.13 13.34 -0.82
C MET A 70 22.82 14.80 -1.13
N ASP A 71 23.76 15.60 -1.62
CA ASP A 71 23.56 17.03 -1.93
C ASP A 71 22.35 17.30 -2.84
N PRO A 72 22.18 16.63 -4.00
CA PRO A 72 21.01 16.85 -4.84
C PRO A 72 19.71 16.36 -4.19
N ILE A 73 19.77 15.31 -3.37
CA ILE A 73 18.60 14.78 -2.64
C ILE A 73 18.17 15.76 -1.54
N VAL A 74 19.11 16.28 -0.75
CA VAL A 74 18.87 17.28 0.30
C VAL A 74 18.32 18.57 -0.29
N ARG A 75 18.89 19.06 -1.40
CA ARG A 75 18.35 20.23 -2.11
C ARG A 75 16.92 19.99 -2.57
N SER A 76 16.69 18.86 -3.23
CA SER A 76 15.37 18.50 -3.75
C SER A 76 14.34 18.28 -2.64
N SER A 77 14.75 17.75 -1.48
CA SER A 77 13.87 17.52 -0.34
C SER A 77 13.41 18.81 0.34
N GLN A 78 14.23 19.87 0.26
CA GLN A 78 13.91 21.21 0.74
C GLN A 78 13.02 21.99 -0.23
N GLU A 79 13.18 21.76 -1.54
CA GLU A 79 12.42 22.47 -2.59
C GLU A 79 11.06 21.85 -2.90
N ALA A 80 10.93 20.52 -2.78
CA ALA A 80 9.69 19.82 -3.10
C ALA A 80 8.62 20.04 -2.03
N THR A 81 7.43 20.48 -2.45
CA THR A 81 6.25 20.62 -1.60
C THR A 81 5.10 19.69 -2.02
N ASP A 82 5.06 19.25 -3.28
CA ASP A 82 4.10 18.24 -3.74
C ASP A 82 4.72 16.84 -3.76
N VAL A 83 5.62 16.55 -4.72
CA VAL A 83 6.26 15.23 -4.86
C VAL A 83 7.77 15.31 -4.77
N LEU A 84 8.37 14.48 -3.91
CA LEU A 84 9.80 14.15 -3.94
C LEU A 84 9.96 12.73 -4.47
N LEU A 85 10.51 12.57 -5.68
CA LEU A 85 10.87 11.27 -6.25
C LEU A 85 12.38 11.04 -6.13
N VAL A 86 12.80 9.96 -5.49
CA VAL A 86 14.18 9.51 -5.46
C VAL A 86 14.28 8.14 -6.09
N TYR A 87 15.15 8.00 -7.09
CA TYR A 87 15.50 6.72 -7.69
C TYR A 87 16.98 6.44 -7.42
N PHE A 88 17.29 5.22 -6.97
CA PHE A 88 18.65 4.76 -6.82
C PHE A 88 18.84 3.41 -7.53
N ALA A 89 19.90 3.30 -8.33
CA ALA A 89 20.33 2.04 -8.93
C ALA A 89 21.82 1.79 -8.73
N GLY A 90 22.17 0.62 -8.21
CA GLY A 90 23.54 0.28 -7.86
C GLY A 90 23.62 -0.95 -6.96
N HIS A 91 24.78 -1.21 -6.37
CA HIS A 91 24.88 -2.25 -5.33
C HIS A 91 24.34 -1.75 -3.99
N GLY A 92 23.69 -2.65 -3.27
CA GLY A 92 23.37 -2.49 -1.86
C GLY A 92 24.28 -3.40 -1.05
N LEU A 93 24.96 -2.85 -0.04
CA LEU A 93 25.82 -3.60 0.86
C LEU A 93 25.16 -3.71 2.23
N LEU A 94 25.09 -4.92 2.76
CA LEU A 94 24.70 -5.13 4.16
C LEU A 94 25.98 -5.17 4.98
N MET A 95 26.15 -4.22 5.88
CA MET A 95 27.39 -4.02 6.63
C MET A 95 27.08 -3.77 8.10
N GLY A 96 28.05 -4.09 8.97
CA GLY A 96 27.90 -3.93 10.41
C GLY A 96 27.20 -5.12 11.11
N PRO A 97 27.16 -5.11 12.45
CA PRO A 97 26.57 -6.19 13.24
C PRO A 97 25.04 -6.30 13.11
N ASP A 98 24.39 -5.24 12.64
CA ASP A 98 22.95 -5.12 12.39
C ASP A 98 22.57 -5.37 10.93
N ASN A 99 23.53 -5.72 10.06
CA ASN A 99 23.35 -5.86 8.62
C ASN A 99 22.70 -4.61 7.99
N ALA A 100 23.00 -3.41 8.48
CA ALA A 100 22.43 -2.18 7.96
C ALA A 100 22.73 -1.99 6.46
N LEU A 101 21.71 -1.59 5.70
CA LEU A 101 21.83 -1.33 4.28
C LEU A 101 22.66 -0.07 4.03
N HIS A 102 23.63 -0.19 3.13
CA HIS A 102 24.42 0.91 2.61
C HIS A 102 24.33 0.94 1.08
N LEU A 103 24.08 2.11 0.51
CA LEU A 103 24.01 2.37 -0.92
C LEU A 103 25.40 2.76 -1.44
N THR A 104 25.88 2.07 -2.46
CA THR A 104 27.25 2.23 -2.94
C THR A 104 27.43 3.42 -3.87
N THR A 105 28.60 4.05 -3.79
CA THR A 105 29.18 4.98 -4.77
C THR A 105 30.25 4.24 -5.60
N THR A 106 30.83 4.89 -6.61
CA THR A 106 31.87 4.25 -7.44
C THR A 106 33.11 3.86 -6.63
N ARG A 107 33.36 4.54 -5.50
CA ARG A 107 34.51 4.32 -4.61
C ARG A 107 34.18 3.47 -3.39
N SER A 108 32.96 2.93 -3.29
CA SER A 108 32.59 2.05 -2.18
C SER A 108 33.40 0.75 -2.20
N ASP A 109 33.72 0.25 -1.01
CA ASP A 109 34.46 -0.98 -0.77
C ASP A 109 33.72 -1.82 0.27
N THR A 110 33.56 -3.12 0.00
CA THR A 110 32.86 -4.08 0.87
C THR A 110 33.47 -4.20 2.27
N GLU A 111 34.74 -3.84 2.44
CA GLU A 111 35.47 -3.88 3.71
C GLU A 111 35.49 -2.52 4.43
N ARG A 112 34.94 -1.46 3.84
CA ARG A 112 34.97 -0.10 4.38
C ARG A 112 33.55 0.47 4.46
N PRO A 113 32.80 0.19 5.54
CA PRO A 113 31.41 0.63 5.67
C PRO A 113 31.19 2.13 5.47
N TRP A 114 32.13 2.96 5.93
CA TRP A 114 32.09 4.43 5.77
C TRP A 114 32.27 4.93 4.32
N SER A 115 32.58 4.03 3.38
CA SER A 115 32.71 4.38 1.95
C SER A 115 31.40 4.29 1.16
N ALA A 116 30.32 3.84 1.81
CA ALA A 116 28.97 3.75 1.24
C ALA A 116 27.97 4.52 2.10
N LEU A 117 26.91 5.02 1.48
CA LEU A 117 25.88 5.83 2.14
C LEU A 117 24.98 4.92 3.00
N PRO A 118 24.94 5.06 4.33
CA PRO A 118 24.00 4.28 5.12
C PRO A 118 22.57 4.70 4.77
N PHE A 119 21.71 3.72 4.50
CA PHE A 119 20.34 3.93 4.03
C PHE A 119 19.51 4.78 5.00
N ALA A 120 19.74 4.63 6.30
CA ALA A 120 19.09 5.43 7.34
C ALA A 120 19.26 6.93 7.15
N TYR A 121 20.40 7.40 6.61
CA TYR A 121 20.58 8.82 6.30
C TYR A 121 19.70 9.27 5.14
N LEU A 122 19.65 8.49 4.05
CA LEU A 122 18.75 8.76 2.93
C LEU A 122 17.29 8.75 3.38
N ALA A 123 16.90 7.72 4.12
CA ALA A 123 15.55 7.56 4.63
C ALA A 123 15.15 8.77 5.49
N ARG A 124 16.01 9.19 6.43
CA ARG A 124 15.78 10.38 7.23
C ARG A 124 15.61 11.64 6.39
N THR A 125 16.46 11.87 5.39
CA THR A 125 16.33 13.05 4.51
C THR A 125 15.03 13.06 3.73
N ILE A 126 14.57 11.90 3.25
CA ILE A 126 13.27 11.78 2.57
C ILE A 126 12.12 12.06 3.55
N LYS A 127 12.20 11.51 4.78
CA LYS A 127 11.18 11.72 5.84
C LYS A 127 11.04 13.20 6.22
N GLU A 128 12.14 13.90 6.35
CA GLU A 128 12.18 15.31 6.76
C GLU A 128 11.74 16.28 5.63
N SER A 129 11.49 15.79 4.41
CA SER A 129 10.99 16.60 3.30
C SER A 129 9.57 17.13 3.56
N ALA A 130 9.34 18.38 3.15
CA ALA A 130 8.02 19.01 3.17
C ALA A 130 7.07 18.48 2.07
N ALA A 131 7.54 17.65 1.14
CA ALA A 131 6.73 17.11 0.06
C ALA A 131 5.52 16.33 0.60
N ALA A 132 4.32 16.60 0.06
CA ALA A 132 3.10 15.87 0.44
C ALA A 132 3.18 14.37 0.10
N THR A 133 3.91 13.99 -0.94
CA THR A 133 4.16 12.60 -1.32
C THR A 133 5.64 12.38 -1.60
N LYS A 134 6.21 11.33 -1.02
CA LYS A 134 7.59 10.90 -1.26
C LYS A 134 7.56 9.55 -1.96
N ILE A 135 8.31 9.42 -3.04
CA ILE A 135 8.44 8.18 -3.79
C ILE A 135 9.90 7.78 -3.80
N LEU A 136 10.20 6.56 -3.36
CA LEU A 136 11.52 5.96 -3.39
C LEU A 136 11.50 4.72 -4.27
N LEU A 137 12.29 4.70 -5.33
CA LEU A 137 12.47 3.56 -6.21
C LEU A 137 13.89 3.01 -6.04
N LEU A 138 14.03 1.80 -5.51
CA LEU A 138 15.33 1.15 -5.25
C LEU A 138 15.56 -0.02 -6.19
N ASP A 139 16.41 0.21 -7.21
CA ASP A 139 16.94 -0.83 -8.07
C ASP A 139 18.34 -1.26 -7.58
N CYS A 140 18.39 -1.74 -6.35
CA CYS A 140 19.62 -2.22 -5.74
C CYS A 140 19.54 -3.72 -5.45
N CYS A 141 20.61 -4.43 -5.80
CA CYS A 141 20.80 -5.81 -5.35
C CYS A 141 21.67 -5.87 -4.11
N TYR A 142 21.22 -6.62 -3.12
CA TYR A 142 21.98 -6.84 -1.89
C TYR A 142 23.14 -7.79 -2.17
N SER A 143 24.35 -7.27 -2.24
CA SER A 143 25.58 -8.06 -2.26
C SER A 143 25.94 -8.41 -0.81
N GLY A 144 25.40 -9.53 -0.31
CA GLY A 144 25.70 -10.08 1.01
C GLY A 144 25.27 -11.56 1.10
N ARG A 145 26.01 -12.38 1.86
CA ARG A 145 25.71 -13.82 2.04
C ARG A 145 24.50 -14.10 2.95
N ALA A 146 23.84 -13.07 3.47
CA ALA A 146 22.68 -13.18 4.34
C ALA A 146 21.39 -13.25 3.51
N SER A 147 20.71 -14.38 3.59
CA SER A 147 19.30 -14.51 3.23
C SER A 147 18.49 -13.77 4.30
N MET A 148 18.11 -12.53 4.04
CA MET A 148 17.15 -11.81 4.88
C MET A 148 16.05 -11.21 4.01
N ASP A 149 14.81 -11.37 4.45
CA ASP A 149 13.67 -10.67 3.89
C ASP A 149 13.80 -9.21 4.36
N VAL A 150 14.02 -8.30 3.40
CA VAL A 150 14.21 -6.86 3.65
C VAL A 150 12.96 -6.17 4.22
N MET A 151 11.88 -6.95 4.36
CA MET A 151 10.59 -6.57 4.93
C MET A 151 10.25 -7.38 6.21
N GLY A 152 11.14 -8.22 6.74
CA GLY A 152 10.94 -8.92 8.03
C GLY A 152 12.00 -9.96 8.42
N GLU A 153 12.60 -9.79 9.61
CA GLU A 153 12.60 -10.70 10.80
C GLU A 153 13.85 -10.51 11.68
N GLU A 154 15.03 -10.14 11.14
CA GLU A 154 16.22 -9.88 11.97
C GLU A 154 17.08 -8.73 11.41
N GLY A 155 16.78 -7.49 11.80
CA GLY A 155 17.51 -6.27 11.43
C GLY A 155 16.59 -5.07 11.20
N SER A 156 17.16 -3.84 11.15
CA SER A 156 16.44 -2.63 10.77
C SER A 156 15.92 -2.77 9.33
N SER A 157 14.61 -2.98 9.14
CA SER A 157 14.04 -3.17 7.81
C SER A 157 13.89 -1.82 7.08
N ILE A 158 13.96 -1.83 5.74
CA ILE A 158 13.71 -0.62 4.92
C ILE A 158 12.34 -0.01 5.24
N ALA A 159 11.35 -0.87 5.57
CA ALA A 159 10.02 -0.44 5.97
C ALA A 159 10.05 0.34 7.30
N ASP A 160 10.76 -0.15 8.32
CA ASP A 160 10.82 0.52 9.62
C ASP A 160 11.53 1.87 9.51
N GLU A 161 12.62 1.90 8.74
CA GLU A 161 13.36 3.13 8.46
C GLU A 161 12.57 4.14 7.63
N LEU A 162 11.48 3.74 6.96
CA LEU A 162 10.61 4.58 6.14
C LEU A 162 9.16 4.68 6.63
N ALA A 163 8.87 4.23 7.86
CA ALA A 163 7.55 4.27 8.48
C ALA A 163 7.07 5.69 8.84
N VAL A 164 6.79 6.52 7.84
CA VAL A 164 6.08 7.82 7.97
C VAL A 164 5.08 8.00 6.84
N ASP A 165 4.17 8.94 7.05
CA ASP A 165 3.08 9.27 6.16
C ASP A 165 3.55 9.74 4.77
N GLY A 166 2.84 9.28 3.72
CA GLY A 166 3.03 9.73 2.35
C GLY A 166 4.23 9.15 1.62
N ILE A 167 4.85 8.06 2.11
CA ILE A 167 5.97 7.39 1.44
C ILE A 167 5.48 6.20 0.60
N TYR A 168 5.95 6.12 -0.65
CA TYR A 168 5.83 4.97 -1.52
C TYR A 168 7.22 4.43 -1.86
N VAL A 169 7.49 3.17 -1.53
CA VAL A 169 8.74 2.48 -1.84
C VAL A 169 8.47 1.35 -2.81
N MET A 170 9.25 1.26 -3.89
CA MET A 170 9.28 0.09 -4.78
C MET A 170 10.71 -0.42 -4.89
N THR A 171 10.93 -1.71 -4.67
CA THR A 171 12.26 -2.33 -4.70
C THR A 171 12.32 -3.53 -5.64
N ALA A 172 13.50 -3.81 -6.18
CA ALA A 172 13.71 -4.87 -7.18
C ALA A 172 13.85 -6.31 -6.63
N THR A 173 13.80 -6.60 -5.32
CA THR A 173 14.37 -7.84 -4.72
C THR A 173 13.35 -8.93 -4.33
N SER A 174 13.63 -10.26 -4.38
CA SER A 174 14.37 -10.98 -3.29
C SER A 174 14.88 -12.42 -3.60
N LYS A 175 15.57 -12.99 -2.59
CA LYS A 175 16.12 -14.35 -2.36
C LYS A 175 17.01 -14.91 -3.48
N THR A 176 18.31 -14.93 -3.23
CA THR A 176 19.31 -15.85 -3.82
C THR A 176 19.86 -15.60 -5.23
N LYS A 177 19.35 -14.63 -6.01
CA LYS A 177 19.92 -14.35 -7.35
C LYS A 177 20.37 -12.92 -7.47
N LYS A 178 21.69 -12.71 -7.68
CA LYS A 178 22.29 -11.46 -8.18
C LYS A 178 21.38 -10.91 -9.28
N ALA A 179 20.99 -9.63 -9.24
CA ALA A 179 20.31 -9.01 -10.38
C ALA A 179 21.19 -9.24 -11.59
N LYS A 180 20.76 -10.15 -12.46
CA LYS A 180 21.27 -10.19 -13.80
C LYS A 180 20.59 -8.99 -14.47
N ALA A 181 21.36 -7.93 -14.74
CA ALA A 181 21.15 -7.29 -16.02
C ALA A 181 21.27 -8.42 -17.06
N PRO A 182 20.22 -8.72 -17.85
CA PRO A 182 20.34 -9.72 -18.88
C PRO A 182 21.57 -9.36 -19.75
N ILE A 183 22.44 -10.34 -20.02
CA ILE A 183 23.67 -10.09 -20.77
C ILE A 183 23.28 -9.55 -22.15
N GLY A 184 23.64 -8.30 -22.45
CA GLY A 184 23.34 -7.64 -23.71
C GLY A 184 22.03 -6.85 -23.76
N GLU A 185 21.34 -6.66 -22.63
CA GLU A 185 20.17 -5.78 -22.56
C GLU A 185 20.49 -4.36 -22.10
N ASP A 186 19.68 -3.44 -22.60
CA ASP A 186 19.82 -2.00 -22.41
C ASP A 186 19.57 -1.55 -20.97
N TYR A 187 18.78 -2.29 -20.20
CA TYR A 187 18.31 -1.90 -18.86
C TYR A 187 18.57 -2.97 -17.81
N THR A 188 18.49 -2.60 -16.52
CA THR A 188 18.27 -3.59 -15.46
C THR A 188 16.86 -4.17 -15.57
N ALA A 189 16.67 -5.40 -15.11
CA ALA A 189 15.39 -6.11 -15.22
C ALA A 189 14.18 -5.33 -14.65
N PHE A 190 14.33 -4.77 -13.44
CA PHE A 190 13.28 -4.01 -12.78
C PHE A 190 12.99 -2.70 -13.50
N THR A 191 14.02 -1.87 -13.72
CA THR A 191 13.83 -0.56 -14.35
C THR A 191 13.38 -0.68 -15.80
N GLY A 192 13.86 -1.67 -16.54
CA GLY A 192 13.42 -1.95 -17.91
C GLY A 192 11.92 -2.21 -17.98
N LEU A 193 11.37 -3.09 -17.12
CA LEU A 193 9.94 -3.34 -17.04
C LEU A 193 9.16 -2.09 -16.62
N LEU A 194 9.64 -1.34 -15.63
CA LEU A 194 8.98 -0.13 -15.16
C LEU A 194 8.87 0.93 -16.28
N VAL A 195 9.98 1.21 -16.97
CA VAL A 195 10.03 2.13 -18.11
C VAL A 195 9.11 1.65 -19.24
N GLN A 196 9.14 0.34 -19.54
CA GLN A 196 8.29 -0.24 -20.58
C GLN A 196 6.80 -0.04 -20.26
N VAL A 197 6.39 -0.32 -19.02
CA VAL A 197 5.01 -0.10 -18.57
C VAL A 197 4.62 1.38 -18.64
N MET A 198 5.50 2.29 -18.24
CA MET A 198 5.24 3.73 -18.33
C MET A 198 5.09 4.22 -19.78
N ARG A 199 5.83 3.65 -20.73
CA ARG A 199 5.82 4.05 -22.15
C ARG A 199 4.68 3.42 -22.95
N GLU A 200 4.43 2.13 -22.75
CA GLU A 200 3.37 1.40 -23.46
C GLU A 200 1.99 1.68 -22.87
N GLY A 201 1.94 1.94 -21.56
CA GLY A 201 0.70 2.02 -20.82
C GLY A 201 0.13 0.64 -20.48
N ILE A 202 -1.06 0.66 -19.88
CA ILE A 202 -1.81 -0.53 -19.48
C ILE A 202 -3.14 -0.50 -20.22
N GLU A 203 -3.38 -1.52 -21.04
CA GLU A 203 -4.66 -1.69 -21.72
C GLU A 203 -5.80 -1.76 -20.71
N ASP A 204 -6.90 -1.08 -21.02
CA ASP A 204 -8.10 -1.01 -20.18
C ASP A 204 -7.86 -0.41 -18.77
N ALA A 205 -6.73 0.27 -18.53
CA ALA A 205 -6.54 1.13 -17.36
C ALA A 205 -7.07 2.55 -17.62
N ASP A 206 -7.17 3.37 -16.56
CA ASP A 206 -7.66 4.74 -16.66
C ASP A 206 -6.64 5.65 -17.40
N GLU A 207 -7.00 6.91 -17.62
CA GLU A 207 -6.14 7.92 -18.29
C GLU A 207 -4.80 8.14 -17.57
N LEU A 208 -4.76 7.92 -16.26
CA LEU A 208 -3.59 8.10 -15.41
C LEU A 208 -3.18 6.78 -14.79
N LEU A 209 -1.87 6.52 -14.71
CA LEU A 209 -1.32 5.30 -14.12
C LEU A 209 -0.81 5.58 -12.70
N PRO A 210 -1.60 5.28 -11.66
CA PRO A 210 -1.14 5.39 -10.28
C PRO A 210 0.01 4.43 -9.97
N MET A 211 0.78 4.74 -8.93
CA MET A 211 1.89 3.89 -8.49
C MET A 211 1.46 2.43 -8.23
N SER A 212 0.25 2.20 -7.70
CA SER A 212 -0.32 0.87 -7.53
C SER A 212 -0.48 0.09 -8.83
N ASP A 213 -0.90 0.76 -9.90
CA ASP A 213 -1.12 0.14 -11.21
C ASP A 213 0.22 -0.15 -11.89
N LEU A 214 1.18 0.78 -11.79
CA LEU A 214 2.55 0.58 -12.25
C LEU A 214 3.19 -0.64 -11.57
N TYR A 215 3.16 -0.72 -10.24
CA TYR A 215 3.67 -1.87 -9.51
C TYR A 215 2.94 -3.16 -9.90
N GLY A 216 1.61 -3.11 -9.98
CA GLY A 216 0.79 -4.27 -10.30
C GLY A 216 1.14 -4.87 -11.66
N GLU A 217 1.34 -4.01 -12.65
CA GLU A 217 1.74 -4.43 -13.98
C GLU A 217 3.19 -4.89 -14.06
N VAL A 218 4.12 -4.19 -13.41
CA VAL A 218 5.53 -4.63 -13.32
C VAL A 218 5.59 -6.01 -12.69
N LEU A 219 4.95 -6.22 -11.53
CA LEU A 219 4.87 -7.51 -10.86
C LEU A 219 4.24 -8.58 -11.77
N ARG A 220 3.17 -8.25 -12.52
CA ARG A 220 2.53 -9.16 -13.46
C ARG A 220 3.48 -9.61 -14.56
N ARG A 221 4.24 -8.67 -15.15
CA ARG A 221 5.21 -8.96 -16.21
C ARG A 221 6.39 -9.76 -15.65
N THR A 222 6.92 -9.40 -14.48
CA THR A 222 8.00 -10.12 -13.80
C THR A 222 7.62 -11.58 -13.50
N ARG A 223 6.38 -11.86 -13.10
CA ARG A 223 5.89 -13.24 -12.86
C ARG A 223 5.93 -14.15 -14.10
N LYS A 224 6.08 -13.60 -15.29
CA LYS A 224 6.25 -14.36 -16.54
C LYS A 224 7.72 -14.63 -16.88
N THR A 225 8.63 -14.25 -16.00
CA THR A 225 10.07 -14.37 -16.14
C THR A 225 10.66 -15.11 -14.94
N ASP A 226 11.95 -15.43 -14.99
CA ASP A 226 12.71 -15.98 -13.85
C ASP A 226 13.38 -14.90 -12.99
N TRP A 227 12.98 -13.62 -13.15
CA TRP A 227 13.57 -12.49 -12.43
C TRP A 227 13.02 -12.35 -11.01
N PRO A 228 13.78 -11.72 -10.09
CA PRO A 228 13.29 -11.42 -8.75
C PRO A 228 12.01 -10.60 -8.80
N LEU A 229 11.01 -11.00 -8.00
CA LEU A 229 9.75 -10.27 -7.92
C LEU A 229 9.98 -8.93 -7.22
N PRO A 230 9.43 -7.81 -7.72
CA PRO A 230 9.52 -6.54 -7.02
C PRO A 230 8.74 -6.58 -5.70
N GLN A 231 9.10 -5.70 -4.78
CA GLN A 231 8.37 -5.45 -3.54
C GLN A 231 7.92 -3.99 -3.49
N GLN A 232 6.85 -3.73 -2.76
CA GLN A 232 6.42 -2.37 -2.46
C GLN A 232 6.13 -2.22 -0.97
N VAL A 233 6.37 -1.02 -0.46
CA VAL A 233 5.80 -0.51 0.79
C VAL A 233 5.08 0.76 0.45
N ASN A 234 3.85 0.92 0.92
CA ASN A 234 3.09 2.13 0.73
C ASN A 234 2.45 2.55 2.04
N HIS A 235 2.60 3.84 2.36
CA HIS A 235 1.89 4.50 3.44
C HIS A 235 1.00 5.60 2.86
N ASN A 236 -0.27 5.59 3.26
CA ASN A 236 -1.32 6.54 2.87
C ASN A 236 -1.56 6.61 1.35
N ASN A 237 -1.97 7.78 0.87
CA ASN A 237 -2.46 8.00 -0.49
C ASN A 237 -1.37 8.02 -1.57
N ALA A 238 -0.11 7.78 -1.23
CA ALA A 238 0.99 7.77 -2.20
C ALA A 238 0.79 6.72 -3.32
N ALA A 239 0.07 5.63 -3.03
CA ALA A 239 -0.25 4.59 -4.00
C ALA A 239 -1.16 5.06 -5.16
N VAL A 240 -2.00 6.08 -4.93
CA VAL A 240 -2.97 6.58 -5.94
C VAL A 240 -2.46 7.75 -6.76
N LEU A 241 -1.29 8.29 -6.41
CA LEU A 241 -0.60 9.31 -7.20
C LEU A 241 -0.10 8.66 -8.49
N ALA A 242 -0.37 9.31 -9.63
CA ALA A 242 0.13 8.87 -10.92
C ALA A 242 1.40 9.64 -11.28
N LEU A 243 2.44 8.94 -11.74
CA LEU A 243 3.63 9.57 -12.31
C LEU A 243 3.48 9.88 -13.80
N VAL A 244 2.65 9.08 -14.49
CA VAL A 244 2.48 9.16 -15.94
C VAL A 244 1.00 9.01 -16.34
N ARG A 245 0.67 9.59 -17.49
CA ARG A 245 -0.53 9.30 -18.27
C ARG A 245 -0.36 7.93 -18.92
N ASN A 246 -1.47 7.23 -19.04
CA ASN A 246 -1.53 5.94 -19.67
C ASN A 246 -1.48 6.10 -21.20
N ALA A 247 -0.36 5.73 -21.81
CA ALA A 247 -0.21 5.79 -23.27
C ALA A 247 -1.20 4.89 -24.03
N SER A 248 -1.73 3.85 -23.39
CA SER A 248 -2.77 2.97 -23.95
C SER A 248 -4.20 3.48 -23.73
N PHE A 249 -4.38 4.67 -23.14
CA PHE A 249 -5.70 5.21 -22.87
C PHE A 249 -6.44 5.57 -24.16
N THR A 250 -7.65 5.04 -24.31
CA THR A 250 -8.55 5.37 -25.42
C THR A 250 -9.80 6.07 -24.87
N PRO A 251 -9.98 7.38 -25.12
CA PRO A 251 -11.17 8.12 -24.68
C PRO A 251 -12.45 7.45 -25.20
N GLY A 252 -13.45 7.29 -24.34
CA GLY A 252 -14.75 6.70 -24.70
C GLY A 252 -14.80 5.16 -24.70
N LYS A 253 -13.64 4.47 -24.61
CA LYS A 253 -13.59 3.07 -24.18
C LYS A 253 -13.69 3.06 -22.66
N ALA A 254 -14.83 3.53 -22.13
CA ALA A 254 -15.09 3.49 -20.70
C ALA A 254 -14.87 2.06 -20.24
N LYS A 255 -13.96 1.85 -19.29
CA LYS A 255 -13.79 0.56 -18.62
C LYS A 255 -15.19 0.13 -18.22
N GLN A 256 -15.75 -0.89 -18.87
CA GLN A 256 -16.88 -1.60 -18.31
C GLN A 256 -16.31 -2.31 -17.09
N ILE A 257 -16.15 -1.57 -15.99
CA ILE A 257 -15.90 -2.15 -14.68
C ILE A 257 -17.13 -3.02 -14.48
N PRO A 258 -17.00 -4.34 -14.52
CA PRO A 258 -18.19 -5.17 -14.52
C PRO A 258 -18.83 -4.92 -13.17
N LYS A 259 -20.00 -4.27 -13.20
CA LYS A 259 -20.72 -3.80 -12.02
C LYS A 259 -20.79 -4.97 -11.04
N LEU A 260 -20.23 -4.78 -9.85
CA LEU A 260 -20.32 -5.80 -8.81
C LEU A 260 -21.81 -6.00 -8.51
N ASP A 261 -22.26 -7.24 -8.58
CA ASP A 261 -23.59 -7.60 -8.11
C ASP A 261 -23.47 -7.98 -6.64
N LEU A 262 -23.77 -7.01 -5.77
CA LEU A 262 -23.66 -7.20 -4.33
C LEU A 262 -24.62 -8.26 -3.79
N SER A 263 -25.62 -8.70 -4.57
CA SER A 263 -26.46 -9.86 -4.21
C SER A 263 -25.68 -11.18 -4.20
N ARG A 264 -24.54 -11.23 -4.91
CA ARG A 264 -23.60 -12.37 -5.00
C ARG A 264 -22.37 -12.19 -4.11
N SER A 265 -22.40 -11.20 -3.22
CA SER A 265 -21.35 -10.91 -2.27
C SER A 265 -21.68 -11.45 -0.89
N GLN A 266 -20.64 -11.74 -0.11
CA GLN A 266 -20.73 -12.24 1.27
C GLN A 266 -19.94 -11.32 2.20
N ALA A 267 -20.41 -11.16 3.44
CA ALA A 267 -19.73 -10.41 4.48
C ALA A 267 -19.65 -11.21 5.78
N VAL A 268 -18.48 -11.23 6.42
CA VAL A 268 -18.25 -11.84 7.73
C VAL A 268 -17.73 -10.75 8.67
N LEU A 269 -18.52 -10.44 9.71
CA LEU A 269 -18.27 -9.38 10.66
C LEU A 269 -17.98 -10.00 12.03
N VAL A 270 -16.78 -9.78 12.55
CA VAL A 270 -16.30 -10.38 13.79
C VAL A 270 -16.09 -9.31 14.83
N GLY A 271 -16.70 -9.48 15.99
CA GLY A 271 -16.54 -8.56 17.13
C GLY A 271 -16.17 -9.36 18.36
N VAL A 272 -15.05 -9.02 18.98
CA VAL A 272 -14.64 -9.62 20.25
C VAL A 272 -14.66 -8.54 21.32
N ALA A 273 -15.59 -8.68 22.24
CA ALA A 273 -15.83 -7.77 23.34
C ALA A 273 -15.43 -8.38 24.68
N ASN A 274 -15.63 -9.69 24.84
CA ASN A 274 -15.39 -10.38 26.09
C ASN A 274 -14.13 -11.24 26.01
N TYR A 275 -13.11 -10.94 26.81
CA TYR A 275 -11.85 -11.69 26.86
C TYR A 275 -11.68 -12.39 28.21
N ARG A 276 -11.24 -13.65 28.20
CA ARG A 276 -10.99 -14.42 29.44
C ARG A 276 -9.63 -14.12 30.08
N GLU A 277 -8.64 -13.76 29.27
CA GLU A 277 -7.32 -13.37 29.75
C GLU A 277 -7.43 -12.05 30.51
N ALA A 278 -7.04 -12.05 31.79
CA ALA A 278 -7.22 -10.89 32.66
C ALA A 278 -6.44 -9.64 32.21
N GLN A 279 -5.38 -9.83 31.41
CA GLN A 279 -4.57 -8.75 30.85
C GLN A 279 -5.22 -8.08 29.63
N PHE A 280 -6.27 -8.67 29.05
CA PHE A 280 -6.99 -8.10 27.92
C PHE A 280 -8.13 -7.20 28.41
N ALA A 281 -8.14 -5.97 27.92
CA ALA A 281 -9.25 -5.06 28.15
C ALA A 281 -10.52 -5.60 27.51
N GLN A 282 -11.66 -5.46 28.21
CA GLN A 282 -12.97 -5.78 27.62
C GLN A 282 -13.35 -4.66 26.65
N LEU A 283 -13.88 -5.02 25.49
CA LEU A 283 -14.17 -4.10 24.39
C LEU A 283 -15.66 -4.15 23.99
N PRO A 284 -16.60 -3.71 24.86
CA PRO A 284 -18.03 -3.76 24.55
C PRO A 284 -18.39 -2.99 23.27
N GLY A 285 -17.59 -1.99 22.89
CA GLY A 285 -17.68 -1.29 21.61
C GLY A 285 -17.59 -2.20 20.38
N SER A 286 -16.86 -3.32 20.43
CA SER A 286 -16.75 -4.26 19.29
C SER A 286 -18.10 -4.84 18.85
N VAL A 287 -19.04 -5.05 19.79
CA VAL A 287 -20.40 -5.50 19.46
C VAL A 287 -21.17 -4.39 18.74
N THR A 288 -21.05 -3.15 19.23
CA THR A 288 -21.65 -1.96 18.62
C THR A 288 -21.13 -1.76 17.20
N ASP A 289 -19.83 -1.95 17.00
CA ASP A 289 -19.16 -1.79 15.71
C ASP A 289 -19.63 -2.81 14.68
N VAL A 290 -19.70 -4.09 15.05
CA VAL A 290 -20.26 -5.15 14.19
C VAL A 290 -21.71 -4.84 13.82
N ALA A 291 -22.52 -4.41 14.79
CA ALA A 291 -23.93 -4.09 14.54
C ALA A 291 -24.09 -2.93 13.55
N LYS A 292 -23.32 -1.85 13.73
CA LYS A 292 -23.36 -0.68 12.83
C LYS A 292 -22.80 -1.00 11.45
N MET A 293 -21.70 -1.76 11.36
CA MET A 293 -21.13 -2.22 10.10
C MET A 293 -22.14 -3.09 9.34
N GLY A 294 -22.79 -4.04 10.01
CA GLY A 294 -23.84 -4.87 9.39
C GLY A 294 -25.01 -4.06 8.86
N ALA A 295 -25.45 -3.04 9.62
CA ALA A 295 -26.50 -2.12 9.17
C ALA A 295 -26.05 -1.32 7.92
N ALA A 296 -24.81 -0.85 7.87
CA ALA A 296 -24.28 -0.12 6.71
C ALA A 296 -24.14 -1.01 5.46
N LEU A 297 -23.63 -2.24 5.62
CA LEU A 297 -23.44 -3.17 4.50
C LEU A 297 -24.76 -3.66 3.89
N THR A 298 -25.78 -3.84 4.73
CA THR A 298 -27.11 -4.27 4.27
C THR A 298 -27.99 -3.13 3.76
N ASN A 299 -27.62 -1.88 4.03
CA ASN A 299 -28.35 -0.72 3.54
C ASN A 299 -28.16 -0.54 2.04
N ALA A 300 -29.24 -0.65 1.27
CA ALA A 300 -29.25 -0.53 -0.18
C ALA A 300 -28.80 0.86 -0.72
N THR A 301 -28.74 1.89 0.13
CA THR A 301 -28.24 3.23 -0.24
C THR A 301 -26.77 3.45 0.13
N ILE A 302 -26.13 2.50 0.81
CA ILE A 302 -24.72 2.55 1.21
C ILE A 302 -23.93 1.43 0.52
N CYS A 303 -24.39 0.18 0.59
CA CYS A 303 -23.72 -0.95 -0.05
C CYS A 303 -24.78 -1.84 -0.70
N GLY A 304 -25.54 -2.62 0.07
CA GLY A 304 -26.62 -3.46 -0.44
C GLY A 304 -26.27 -4.94 -0.56
N ILE A 305 -25.35 -5.44 0.27
CA ILE A 305 -25.18 -6.88 0.47
C ILE A 305 -26.46 -7.41 1.15
N PRO A 306 -27.09 -8.50 0.66
CA PRO A 306 -28.28 -9.06 1.30
C PRO A 306 -28.02 -9.40 2.76
N ALA A 307 -29.00 -9.14 3.64
CA ALA A 307 -28.87 -9.48 5.06
C ALA A 307 -28.59 -10.98 5.30
N ALA A 308 -29.10 -11.86 4.42
CA ALA A 308 -28.83 -13.30 4.46
C ALA A 308 -27.36 -13.68 4.15
N ASN A 309 -26.62 -12.77 3.52
CA ASN A 309 -25.20 -12.94 3.15
C ASN A 309 -24.25 -12.18 4.10
N CYS A 310 -24.77 -11.61 5.18
CA CYS A 310 -24.01 -10.85 6.16
C CYS A 310 -24.02 -11.58 7.51
N TYR A 311 -22.90 -12.20 7.86
CA TYR A 311 -22.75 -13.04 9.04
C TYR A 311 -22.03 -12.28 10.16
N SER A 312 -22.71 -12.07 11.28
CA SER A 312 -22.12 -11.47 12.49
C SER A 312 -21.72 -12.56 13.48
N ILE A 313 -20.46 -12.55 13.90
CA ILE A 313 -19.87 -13.50 14.85
C ILE A 313 -19.34 -12.71 16.04
N ILE A 314 -19.97 -12.88 17.20
CA ILE A 314 -19.62 -12.17 18.42
C ILE A 314 -18.94 -13.13 19.40
N ASP A 315 -17.83 -12.69 19.99
CA ASP A 315 -17.04 -13.41 20.99
C ASP A 315 -16.70 -14.86 20.61
N PRO A 316 -16.20 -15.15 19.38
CA PRO A 316 -15.75 -16.49 19.01
C PRO A 316 -14.70 -16.97 20.03
N PRO A 317 -14.88 -18.15 20.65
CA PRO A 317 -13.97 -18.58 21.70
C PRO A 317 -12.58 -18.92 21.17
N ARG A 318 -12.52 -19.53 19.97
CA ARG A 318 -11.29 -20.00 19.34
C ARG A 318 -11.36 -19.89 17.81
N PRO A 319 -10.22 -19.87 17.09
CA PRO A 319 -10.18 -19.69 15.64
C PRO A 319 -11.11 -20.60 14.84
N GLU A 320 -11.28 -21.86 15.24
CA GLU A 320 -12.14 -22.84 14.57
C GLU A 320 -13.62 -22.42 14.50
N HIS A 321 -14.07 -21.58 15.44
CA HIS A 321 -15.44 -21.06 15.47
C HIS A 321 -15.68 -19.95 14.44
N LEU A 322 -14.59 -19.39 13.89
CA LEU A 322 -14.63 -18.39 12.81
C LEU A 322 -14.32 -19.02 11.46
N LEU A 323 -13.35 -19.93 11.39
CA LEU A 323 -12.84 -20.50 10.13
C LEU A 323 -13.93 -21.26 9.34
N GLY A 324 -14.86 -21.93 10.01
CA GLY A 324 -15.99 -22.61 9.37
C GLY A 324 -16.93 -21.62 8.64
N PRO A 325 -17.61 -20.71 9.35
CA PRO A 325 -18.47 -19.68 8.75
C PRO A 325 -17.77 -18.86 7.67
N LEU A 326 -16.51 -18.53 7.90
CA LEU A 326 -15.71 -17.76 6.97
C LEU A 326 -15.38 -18.56 5.69
N SER A 327 -15.10 -19.85 5.80
CA SER A 327 -14.92 -20.76 4.65
C SER A 327 -16.22 -20.95 3.85
N ASP A 328 -17.37 -20.99 4.52
CA ASP A 328 -18.68 -21.05 3.86
C ASP A 328 -18.96 -19.75 3.08
N ALA A 329 -18.75 -18.58 3.70
CA ALA A 329 -18.86 -17.29 3.04
C ALA A 329 -17.90 -17.19 1.84
N ALA A 330 -16.65 -17.61 1.99
CA ALA A 330 -15.67 -17.61 0.91
C ALA A 330 -16.05 -18.49 -0.28
N ARG A 331 -16.70 -19.64 -0.05
CA ARG A 331 -17.21 -20.51 -1.11
C ARG A 331 -18.41 -19.92 -1.85
N ASN A 332 -19.23 -19.14 -1.17
CA ASN A 332 -20.46 -18.55 -1.70
C ASN A 332 -20.27 -17.13 -2.28
N ALA A 333 -19.11 -16.51 -2.08
CA ALA A 333 -18.80 -15.19 -2.62
C ALA A 333 -18.34 -15.28 -4.08
N GLU A 334 -19.05 -14.60 -4.98
CA GLU A 334 -18.69 -14.53 -6.40
C GLU A 334 -18.19 -13.14 -6.80
N ASP A 335 -18.78 -12.06 -6.25
CA ASP A 335 -18.32 -10.69 -6.52
C ASP A 335 -17.43 -10.14 -5.39
N VAL A 336 -17.93 -10.03 -4.17
CA VAL A 336 -17.14 -9.54 -3.02
C VAL A 336 -17.21 -10.51 -1.84
N LEU A 337 -16.05 -10.81 -1.24
CA LEU A 337 -15.95 -11.33 0.12
C LEU A 337 -15.44 -10.21 1.02
N LEU A 338 -16.25 -9.74 1.98
CA LEU A 338 -15.84 -8.74 2.95
C LEU A 338 -15.61 -9.40 4.32
N PHE A 339 -14.41 -9.25 4.87
CA PHE A 339 -14.08 -9.63 6.23
C PHE A 339 -13.85 -8.37 7.06
N TYR A 340 -14.61 -8.20 8.14
CA TYR A 340 -14.47 -7.12 9.09
C TYR A 340 -14.16 -7.69 10.47
N PHE A 341 -13.16 -7.15 11.16
CA PHE A 341 -12.81 -7.53 12.52
C PHE A 341 -12.73 -6.29 13.43
N SER A 342 -13.33 -6.37 14.61
CA SER A 342 -13.18 -5.40 15.71
C SER A 342 -12.75 -6.13 16.98
N GLY A 343 -11.60 -5.76 17.54
CA GLY A 343 -11.09 -6.36 18.77
C GLY A 343 -9.61 -6.10 19.05
N ILE A 344 -8.97 -6.99 19.80
CA ILE A 344 -7.56 -6.93 20.15
C ILE A 344 -6.71 -7.63 19.08
N GLY A 345 -5.68 -6.92 18.61
CA GLY A 345 -4.60 -7.47 17.82
C GLY A 345 -3.39 -7.82 18.68
N LEU A 346 -2.75 -8.94 18.38
CA LEU A 346 -1.56 -9.44 19.07
C LEU A 346 -0.41 -9.64 18.08
N LYS A 347 0.81 -9.67 18.60
CA LYS A 347 1.99 -10.16 17.88
C LYS A 347 2.55 -11.37 18.62
N ASP A 348 2.97 -12.39 17.89
CA ASP A 348 3.73 -13.50 18.46
C ASP A 348 5.21 -13.11 18.65
N GLU A 349 6.03 -14.07 19.13
CA GLU A 349 7.47 -13.85 19.36
C GLU A 349 8.23 -13.50 18.07
N ASP A 350 7.73 -13.97 16.92
CA ASP A 350 8.28 -13.68 15.59
C ASP A 350 7.73 -12.35 15.01
N GLY A 351 6.90 -11.63 15.78
CA GLY A 351 6.30 -10.36 15.36
C GLY A 351 5.09 -10.52 14.43
N ARG A 352 4.62 -11.75 14.16
CA ARG A 352 3.50 -12.02 13.27
C ARG A 352 2.18 -11.59 13.88
N TYR A 353 1.36 -10.94 13.07
CA TYR A 353 0.09 -10.39 13.52
C TYR A 353 -0.99 -11.46 13.68
N MET A 354 -1.71 -11.41 14.80
CA MET A 354 -2.79 -12.33 15.14
C MET A 354 -4.00 -11.56 15.69
N LEU A 355 -5.19 -12.12 15.50
CA LEU A 355 -6.44 -11.57 16.02
C LEU A 355 -6.85 -12.37 17.26
N ALA A 356 -7.02 -11.70 18.39
CA ALA A 356 -7.39 -12.35 19.65
C ALA A 356 -8.87 -12.76 19.66
N MET A 357 -9.11 -14.00 20.06
CA MET A 357 -10.41 -14.61 20.33
C MET A 357 -10.72 -14.53 21.84
N THR A 358 -11.92 -14.91 22.27
CA THR A 358 -12.33 -14.83 23.69
C THR A 358 -11.42 -15.65 24.62
N ASP A 359 -10.97 -16.82 24.17
CA ASP A 359 -10.10 -17.73 24.95
C ASP A 359 -8.60 -17.56 24.63
N SER A 360 -8.23 -16.53 23.85
CA SER A 360 -6.82 -16.29 23.52
C SER A 360 -6.00 -15.94 24.77
N GLN A 361 -4.80 -16.49 24.84
CA GLN A 361 -3.83 -16.26 25.91
C GLN A 361 -2.55 -15.70 25.30
N ARG A 362 -1.94 -14.73 25.99
CA ARG A 362 -0.79 -13.98 25.48
C ARG A 362 0.47 -14.84 25.31
N ASP A 363 0.63 -15.84 26.18
CA ASP A 363 1.73 -16.81 26.19
C ASP A 363 1.48 -18.01 25.26
N ARG A 364 0.31 -18.07 24.59
CA ARG A 364 -0.07 -19.18 23.69
C ARG A 364 -0.50 -18.66 22.33
N PRO A 365 0.42 -18.38 21.41
CA PRO A 365 0.11 -17.82 20.09
C PRO A 365 -0.92 -18.63 19.30
N TRP A 366 -0.92 -19.96 19.43
CA TRP A 366 -1.89 -20.85 18.76
C TRP A 366 -3.34 -20.72 19.25
N SER A 367 -3.58 -19.98 20.33
CA SER A 367 -4.93 -19.69 20.83
C SER A 367 -5.60 -18.50 20.12
N SER A 368 -4.86 -17.78 19.27
CA SER A 368 -5.31 -16.63 18.49
C SER A 368 -5.41 -17.00 17.02
N LEU A 369 -6.21 -16.25 16.26
CA LEU A 369 -6.35 -16.46 14.82
C LEU A 369 -5.14 -15.88 14.10
N LYS A 370 -4.40 -16.73 13.38
CA LYS A 370 -3.27 -16.29 12.56
C LYS A 370 -3.76 -15.95 11.15
N PHE A 371 -3.09 -15.02 10.49
CA PHE A 371 -3.41 -14.70 9.09
C PHE A 371 -3.08 -15.84 8.11
N ASP A 372 -2.09 -16.68 8.43
CA ASP A 372 -1.81 -17.89 7.64
C ASP A 372 -3.04 -18.82 7.59
N ASP A 373 -3.84 -18.86 8.67
CA ASP A 373 -5.08 -19.64 8.73
C ASP A 373 -6.19 -19.01 7.87
N LEU A 374 -6.10 -17.70 7.60
CA LEU A 374 -7.00 -16.97 6.70
C LEU A 374 -6.62 -17.15 5.23
N ALA A 375 -5.37 -17.50 4.91
CA ALA A 375 -4.89 -17.64 3.53
C ALA A 375 -5.68 -18.70 2.73
N GLN A 376 -6.13 -19.78 3.40
CA GLN A 376 -6.96 -20.80 2.76
C GLN A 376 -8.37 -20.29 2.45
N VAL A 377 -8.94 -19.43 3.30
CA VAL A 377 -10.21 -18.75 3.06
C VAL A 377 -10.10 -17.74 1.91
N MET A 378 -8.97 -17.02 1.86
CA MET A 378 -8.70 -16.00 0.86
C MET A 378 -8.50 -16.54 -0.56
N SER A 379 -8.46 -17.87 -0.74
CA SER A 379 -8.42 -18.55 -2.05
C SER A 379 -9.79 -18.63 -2.75
N THR A 380 -10.73 -17.76 -2.36
CA THR A 380 -12.08 -17.63 -2.92
C THR A 380 -12.08 -17.31 -4.43
N ARG A 381 -13.21 -17.61 -5.09
CA ARG A 381 -13.51 -17.18 -6.47
C ARG A 381 -14.02 -15.75 -6.55
N ALA A 382 -14.25 -15.09 -5.41
CA ALA A 382 -14.74 -13.73 -5.37
C ALA A 382 -13.85 -12.79 -6.20
N ARG A 383 -14.47 -11.92 -6.98
CA ARG A 383 -13.76 -10.92 -7.79
C ARG A 383 -13.01 -9.88 -6.95
N ALA A 384 -13.41 -9.68 -5.69
CA ALA A 384 -12.73 -8.85 -4.70
C ALA A 384 -12.82 -9.46 -3.29
N VAL A 385 -11.76 -9.34 -2.52
CA VAL A 385 -11.67 -9.68 -1.09
C VAL A 385 -11.31 -8.40 -0.36
N VAL A 386 -12.19 -7.94 0.53
CA VAL A 386 -12.00 -6.70 1.29
C VAL A 386 -11.84 -7.06 2.75
N ILE A 387 -10.73 -6.66 3.35
CA ILE A 387 -10.37 -6.95 4.74
C ILE A 387 -10.33 -5.62 5.47
N ILE A 388 -11.13 -5.45 6.52
CA ILE A 388 -11.15 -4.25 7.34
C ILE A 388 -10.90 -4.68 8.78
N VAL A 389 -9.83 -4.17 9.38
CA VAL A 389 -9.39 -4.60 10.71
C VAL A 389 -9.28 -3.39 11.63
N ASP A 390 -10.23 -3.30 12.56
CA ASP A 390 -10.24 -2.35 13.66
C ASP A 390 -9.63 -2.98 14.93
N SER A 391 -8.30 -2.95 15.01
CA SER A 391 -7.55 -3.48 16.14
C SER A 391 -6.15 -2.88 16.25
N SER A 392 -5.55 -2.97 17.45
CA SER A 392 -4.17 -2.53 17.69
C SER A 392 -3.16 -3.28 16.82
N TYR A 393 -2.08 -2.60 16.41
CA TYR A 393 -1.03 -3.11 15.53
C TYR A 393 -1.49 -3.64 14.17
N SER A 394 -2.72 -3.30 13.76
CA SER A 394 -3.35 -3.83 12.56
C SER A 394 -2.56 -3.51 11.29
N GLY A 395 -1.74 -2.45 11.23
CA GLY A 395 -0.82 -2.19 10.11
C GLY A 395 0.20 -3.31 9.84
N SER A 396 0.44 -4.20 10.80
CA SER A 396 1.29 -5.39 10.63
C SER A 396 0.62 -6.49 9.80
N ILE A 397 -0.72 -6.41 9.61
CA ILE A 397 -1.49 -7.29 8.71
C ILE A 397 -0.99 -7.19 7.26
N LEU A 398 -0.43 -6.04 6.89
CA LEU A 398 -0.07 -5.72 5.51
C LEU A 398 1.16 -6.51 5.05
N ASP A 399 1.97 -6.98 5.99
CA ASP A 399 3.16 -7.79 5.74
C ASP A 399 2.83 -9.27 5.53
N THR A 400 1.71 -9.75 6.09
CA THR A 400 1.33 -11.17 6.09
C THR A 400 0.31 -11.53 5.01
N LEU A 401 -0.39 -10.56 4.42
CA LEU A 401 -1.41 -10.82 3.42
C LEU A 401 -0.79 -11.34 2.10
N PRO A 402 -1.28 -12.47 1.55
CA PRO A 402 -0.77 -12.98 0.28
C PRO A 402 -1.03 -11.96 -0.83
N ARG A 403 0.01 -11.68 -1.63
CA ARG A 403 -0.05 -10.76 -2.79
C ARG A 403 -0.91 -11.34 -3.92
N ALA A 404 -2.22 -11.30 -3.75
CA ALA A 404 -3.25 -11.72 -4.70
C ALA A 404 -3.92 -10.51 -5.36
N ARG A 405 -4.31 -10.65 -6.63
CA ARG A 405 -4.73 -9.53 -7.48
C ARG A 405 -5.98 -8.78 -6.99
N ASN A 406 -6.78 -9.42 -6.15
CA ASN A 406 -8.12 -9.02 -5.74
C ASN A 406 -8.28 -8.78 -4.23
N VAL A 407 -7.20 -8.63 -3.45
CA VAL A 407 -7.28 -8.40 -1.99
C VAL A 407 -7.03 -6.92 -1.66
N TYR A 408 -7.88 -6.33 -0.82
CA TYR A 408 -7.78 -4.95 -0.32
C TYR A 408 -7.87 -4.98 1.20
N ALA A 409 -6.92 -4.33 1.88
CA ALA A 409 -6.90 -4.28 3.34
C ALA A 409 -6.94 -2.84 3.86
N LEU A 410 -7.72 -2.61 4.90
CA LEU A 410 -7.79 -1.34 5.61
C LEU A 410 -7.61 -1.62 7.11
N ALA A 411 -6.58 -1.02 7.70
CA ALA A 411 -6.19 -1.25 9.09
C ALA A 411 -6.34 0.05 9.91
N SER A 412 -6.85 -0.05 11.13
CA SER A 412 -7.09 1.12 11.98
C SER A 412 -5.85 1.73 12.62
N SER A 413 -4.70 1.05 12.64
CA SER A 413 -3.49 1.53 13.34
C SER A 413 -2.17 1.19 12.63
N SER A 414 -1.08 1.86 13.04
CA SER A 414 0.26 1.65 12.49
C SER A 414 1.01 0.44 13.06
N ARG A 415 2.11 0.04 12.39
CA ARG A 415 2.98 -1.09 12.81
C ARG A 415 3.59 -0.93 14.19
N LEU A 416 3.89 0.30 14.58
CA LEU A 416 4.59 0.70 15.82
C LEU A 416 3.66 1.27 16.88
N GLY A 417 2.40 1.56 16.54
CA GLY A 417 1.44 2.20 17.43
C GLY A 417 0.64 1.19 18.25
N TYR A 418 0.70 1.33 19.58
CA TYR A 418 -0.45 0.98 20.43
C TYR A 418 -1.65 1.75 19.89
N ALA A 419 -2.71 1.08 19.42
CA ALA A 419 -3.98 1.77 19.20
C ALA A 419 -4.51 2.18 20.58
N PHE A 420 -4.24 3.42 20.98
CA PHE A 420 -5.01 4.11 22.00
C PHE A 420 -6.22 4.67 21.27
N GLU A 421 -7.38 4.01 21.37
CA GLU A 421 -8.66 4.63 20.99
C GLU A 421 -9.88 3.77 21.37
N TYR A 422 -9.98 3.42 22.65
CA TYR A 422 -11.30 3.43 23.28
C TYR A 422 -11.33 4.67 24.15
N ASP A 423 -12.31 5.54 23.91
CA ASP A 423 -12.60 6.61 24.86
C ASP A 423 -13.03 5.93 26.16
N ASP A 424 -12.14 5.90 27.17
CA ASP A 424 -12.42 5.33 28.49
C ASP A 424 -13.67 5.96 29.14
N SER A 425 -14.10 7.14 28.66
CA SER A 425 -15.34 7.77 29.09
C SER A 425 -16.60 7.21 28.40
N GLN A 426 -16.48 6.56 27.24
CA GLN A 426 -17.58 5.91 26.49
C GLN A 426 -17.17 4.59 25.80
N PRO A 427 -16.76 3.55 26.55
CA PRO A 427 -16.29 2.28 25.99
C PRO A 427 -17.32 1.51 25.14
N ALA A 428 -18.61 1.85 25.25
CA ALA A 428 -19.70 1.24 24.46
C ALA A 428 -19.96 1.93 23.10
N ALA A 429 -19.35 3.09 22.84
CA ALA A 429 -19.62 3.90 21.65
C ALA A 429 -19.02 3.33 20.34
N GLY A 430 -18.20 2.28 20.43
CA GLY A 430 -17.44 1.69 19.32
C GLY A 430 -16.07 2.33 19.11
N GLY A 431 -15.24 1.70 18.29
CA GLY A 431 -13.93 2.18 17.86
C GLY A 431 -14.02 3.51 17.11
N SER A 432 -13.05 4.39 17.33
CA SER A 432 -12.90 5.68 16.63
C SER A 432 -12.81 5.51 15.11
N PHE A 433 -12.05 4.51 14.67
CA PHE A 433 -11.82 4.18 13.28
C PHE A 433 -13.10 3.70 12.61
N THR A 434 -13.79 2.72 13.21
CA THR A 434 -15.08 2.25 12.68
C THR A 434 -16.11 3.37 12.61
N ARG A 435 -16.13 4.27 13.60
CA ARG A 435 -16.99 5.47 13.56
C ARG A 435 -16.65 6.40 12.41
N ALA A 436 -15.36 6.67 12.16
CA ALA A 436 -14.93 7.51 11.05
C ALA A 436 -15.29 6.88 9.69
N LEU A 437 -15.05 5.58 9.55
CA LEU A 437 -15.44 4.79 8.38
C LEU A 437 -16.94 4.89 8.10
N LEU A 438 -17.79 4.66 9.11
CA LEU A 438 -19.24 4.76 8.97
C LEU A 438 -19.70 6.17 8.63
N ASN A 439 -19.10 7.21 9.24
CA ASN A 439 -19.43 8.61 8.94
C ASN A 439 -19.19 8.94 7.46
N VAL A 440 -18.07 8.49 6.89
CA VAL A 440 -17.75 8.67 5.46
C VAL A 440 -18.77 7.94 4.59
N LEU A 441 -19.12 6.71 4.93
CA LEU A 441 -20.11 5.91 4.18
C LEU A 441 -21.51 6.52 4.24
N GLU A 442 -21.92 7.06 5.38
CA GLU A 442 -23.25 7.64 5.59
C GLU A 442 -23.41 9.01 4.91
N ARG A 443 -22.39 9.86 4.99
CA ARG A 443 -22.39 11.20 4.37
C ARG A 443 -22.12 11.13 2.87
N GLY A 444 -21.30 10.17 2.45
CA GLY A 444 -20.69 10.15 1.13
C GLY A 444 -19.58 11.22 0.99
N ILE A 445 -18.85 11.15 -0.12
CA ILE A 445 -17.68 12.01 -0.36
C ILE A 445 -18.05 13.04 -1.44
N PRO A 446 -18.17 14.35 -1.10
CA PRO A 446 -18.49 15.39 -2.07
C PRO A 446 -17.50 15.41 -3.24
N GLY A 447 -18.01 15.53 -4.47
CA GLY A 447 -17.19 15.50 -5.69
C GLY A 447 -16.67 14.11 -6.10
N ALA A 448 -16.84 13.07 -5.28
CA ALA A 448 -16.52 11.70 -5.65
C ALA A 448 -17.58 11.09 -6.59
N PRO A 449 -17.27 10.02 -7.34
CA PRO A 449 -18.22 9.37 -8.25
C PRO A 449 -19.45 8.81 -7.53
N ALA A 450 -20.50 8.41 -8.28
CA ALA A 450 -21.72 7.82 -7.70
C ALA A 450 -21.49 6.52 -6.91
N HIS A 451 -20.37 5.85 -7.14
CA HIS A 451 -19.96 4.69 -6.37
C HIS A 451 -18.52 4.88 -5.86
N LEU A 452 -18.25 4.39 -4.67
CA LEU A 452 -16.97 4.48 -3.96
C LEU A 452 -16.33 3.09 -3.89
N SER A 453 -15.00 3.06 -3.97
CA SER A 453 -14.16 1.93 -3.61
C SER A 453 -13.73 2.04 -2.13
N ILE A 454 -13.15 0.97 -1.59
CA ILE A 454 -12.54 1.02 -0.25
C ILE A 454 -11.39 2.04 -0.17
N VAL A 455 -10.73 2.32 -1.29
CA VAL A 455 -9.64 3.30 -1.39
C VAL A 455 -10.17 4.72 -1.28
N ASP A 456 -11.28 5.03 -1.95
CA ASP A 456 -11.94 6.35 -1.84
C ASP A 456 -12.36 6.63 -0.40
N VAL A 457 -12.90 5.61 0.28
CA VAL A 457 -13.35 5.70 1.67
C VAL A 457 -12.16 5.93 2.60
N ALA A 458 -11.09 5.15 2.46
CA ALA A 458 -9.90 5.32 3.27
C ALA A 458 -9.25 6.70 3.10
N GLN A 459 -9.21 7.23 1.86
CA GLN A 459 -8.74 8.59 1.57
C GLN A 459 -9.54 9.67 2.29
N ALA A 460 -10.87 9.50 2.36
CA ALA A 460 -11.72 10.46 3.05
C ALA A 460 -11.50 10.43 4.57
N ILE A 461 -11.32 9.24 5.15
CA ILE A 461 -10.99 9.12 6.58
C ILE A 461 -9.65 9.79 6.89
N ASP A 462 -8.63 9.53 6.07
CA ASP A 462 -7.28 10.12 6.20
C ASP A 462 -7.31 11.67 6.20
N ARG A 463 -8.12 12.28 5.32
CA ARG A 463 -8.30 13.75 5.28
C ARG A 463 -9.01 14.31 6.51
N GLU A 464 -9.91 13.54 7.12
CA GLU A 464 -10.74 13.98 8.25
C GLU A 464 -10.05 13.76 9.61
N GLN A 465 -9.06 12.86 9.71
CA GLN A 465 -8.42 12.46 10.96
C GLN A 465 -6.89 12.54 10.94
N ALA A 466 -6.34 13.75 10.78
CA ALA A 466 -4.90 14.00 10.72
C ALA A 466 -4.09 13.73 12.02
N GLN A 467 -4.74 13.37 13.13
CA GLN A 467 -4.09 13.11 14.44
C GLN A 467 -4.11 11.64 14.87
N SER A 468 -4.89 10.78 14.19
CA SER A 468 -5.06 9.36 14.49
C SER A 468 -5.18 8.58 13.17
N THR A 469 -4.16 8.67 12.34
CA THR A 469 -4.19 8.25 10.93
C THR A 469 -4.40 6.72 10.80
N PRO A 470 -5.51 6.25 10.19
CA PRO A 470 -5.64 4.83 9.86
C PRO A 470 -4.62 4.45 8.77
N GLN A 471 -4.00 3.28 8.89
CA GLN A 471 -3.10 2.79 7.86
C GLN A 471 -3.88 2.06 6.76
N LEU A 472 -3.99 2.71 5.61
CA LEU A 472 -4.45 2.08 4.38
C LEU A 472 -3.27 1.37 3.70
N ALA A 473 -3.45 0.11 3.33
CA ALA A 473 -2.61 -0.49 2.29
C ALA A 473 -3.46 -1.21 1.25
N VAL A 474 -3.33 -0.67 0.04
CA VAL A 474 -3.92 -1.25 -1.14
C VAL A 474 -2.96 -2.32 -1.67
N LEU A 475 -3.26 -3.58 -1.37
CA LEU A 475 -2.47 -4.74 -1.80
C LEU A 475 -2.90 -5.29 -3.18
N GLY A 476 -4.01 -4.77 -3.72
CA GLY A 476 -4.59 -5.14 -5.01
C GLY A 476 -4.20 -4.19 -6.14
N THR A 477 -4.26 -4.73 -7.37
CA THR A 477 -3.79 -4.06 -8.62
C THR A 477 -4.93 -3.55 -9.52
N GLN A 478 -6.17 -3.80 -9.10
CA GLN A 478 -7.39 -3.31 -9.75
C GLN A 478 -8.30 -2.80 -8.66
N HIS A 479 -8.80 -1.57 -8.69
CA HIS A 479 -9.72 -1.10 -7.64
C HIS A 479 -11.15 -1.59 -7.93
N PRO A 480 -11.86 -2.24 -6.98
CA PRO A 480 -13.27 -2.55 -7.13
C PRO A 480 -14.02 -1.23 -6.98
N LYS A 481 -14.11 -0.50 -8.09
CA LYS A 481 -15.00 0.65 -8.18
C LYS A 481 -16.41 0.04 -8.18
N CYS A 482 -17.27 0.47 -7.25
CA CYS A 482 -18.62 -0.07 -6.95
C CYS A 482 -18.79 -0.94 -5.69
N LEU A 483 -17.96 -0.77 -4.65
CA LEU A 483 -18.22 -1.42 -3.35
C LEU A 483 -19.30 -0.70 -2.54
N PHE A 484 -19.27 0.63 -2.52
CA PHE A 484 -20.24 1.47 -1.80
C PHE A 484 -20.92 2.48 -2.74
N MET A 485 -22.11 2.94 -2.40
CA MET A 485 -22.80 4.03 -3.08
C MET A 485 -22.42 5.37 -2.44
N ASN A 486 -22.12 6.37 -3.26
CA ASN A 486 -21.81 7.70 -2.78
C ASN A 486 -23.11 8.48 -2.49
N ARG A 487 -23.45 8.62 -1.22
CA ARG A 487 -24.68 9.30 -0.80
C ARG A 487 -24.70 10.80 -1.10
N SER A 488 -23.52 11.45 -1.18
CA SER A 488 -23.43 12.85 -1.59
C SER A 488 -23.81 13.06 -3.06
N HIS A 489 -23.65 12.04 -3.90
CA HIS A 489 -24.01 12.09 -5.32
C HIS A 489 -25.52 11.98 -5.54
N ALA A 490 -26.22 11.18 -4.72
CA ALA A 490 -27.67 11.01 -4.81
C ALA A 490 -28.45 12.29 -4.45
N LEU A 491 -27.87 13.17 -3.62
CA LEU A 491 -28.44 14.44 -3.22
C LEU A 491 -28.36 15.50 -4.35
N ASN A 492 -27.28 15.52 -5.13
CA ASN A 492 -27.09 16.48 -6.23
C ASN A 492 -27.90 16.16 -7.49
N THR A 493 -28.40 14.93 -7.65
CA THR A 493 -29.26 14.54 -8.78
C THR A 493 -30.74 14.84 -8.59
N ARG A 494 -31.14 15.46 -7.46
CA ARG A 494 -32.51 15.94 -7.21
C ARG A 494 -32.64 17.47 -7.34
N ILE A 495 -32.36 18.00 -8.53
CA ILE A 495 -33.00 19.24 -9.00
C ILE A 495 -33.42 19.03 -10.45
N PRO A 496 -34.66 18.59 -10.72
CA PRO A 496 -35.33 19.04 -11.93
C PRO A 496 -35.80 20.47 -11.65
N HIS A 497 -35.18 21.47 -12.28
CA HIS A 497 -35.84 22.75 -12.46
C HIS A 497 -37.11 22.46 -13.27
N ALA A 498 -38.23 22.33 -12.55
CA ALA A 498 -39.54 22.43 -13.12
C ALA A 498 -39.65 23.83 -13.74
N CYS A 499 -39.54 23.88 -15.07
CA CYS A 499 -40.10 24.97 -15.84
C CYS A 499 -41.62 24.81 -15.75
N LEU A 500 -42.20 25.33 -14.67
CA LEU A 500 -43.64 25.58 -14.58
C LEU A 500 -43.89 26.94 -15.21
N MET A 501 -44.51 26.90 -16.40
CA MET A 501 -45.21 28.03 -16.99
C MET A 501 -46.43 28.41 -16.16
N THR A 502 -46.65 29.72 -15.98
CA THR A 502 -47.91 30.50 -15.89
C THR A 502 -47.52 31.87 -15.29
N GLU A 503 -47.84 33.05 -15.83
CA GLU A 503 -48.89 33.49 -16.78
C GLU A 503 -48.34 34.44 -17.86
#